data_AF-A0A2V4BR02-F1
#
_entry.id   AF-A0A2V4BR02-F1
#
_cell.length_a   1.000
_cell.length_b   1.000
_cell.length_c   1.000
_cell.angle_alpha   90.00
_cell.angle_beta   90.00
_cell.angle_gamma   90.00
#
_symmetry.space_group_name_H-M   'P 1'
#
loop_
_entity.id
_entity.type
_entity.pdbx_description
1 polymer ?
#
loop_
_entity_poly.entity_id
_entity_poly.type
_entity_poly.pdbx_seq_one_letter_code
_entity_poly.pdbx_strand_id
1 'polypeptide(L)'
;MMMLSLVSERAANFIKLYFQGKEIYIPFISKIKGKWQYYLKVRLEILAYKQPTEMAEKEREYRVMIINVLVGIVIASLANASLFELIKQISSNENESIAIKGILFNNDNAWNLIVGAIYMLFFLWSMSLILFSRLPEFESDNKKKNYKTPLIIWFVTTVIIVIVYKIGENMKDPFRTDLDFLSIVRHVMGYIFTGLFLSLGSKFWHDLLDIFFQLKNTQQVLSDKKTYTDYDSADKLISLAETPQYDIAEGLYGIYKDQIKDIEGVVSHGLTTVLDDTTKLYKKIIEVEFTNPEAQEKLQRLKFSGSIVLKLNTFYLKDYLRILKTDYLRALTTTETPPLCYVCNADSTSNMGSFNTLIRNEKYYAVSNLHVFADEKELIDFNSGKINHFTKTAIHFNIQGKVFLSDFEADGLQFGNKNFEGKDQCFAPITKDIYVAHQNFLSQYNLNNFSPSRMVLFGATSKYLEIPRFSDLQPTDCSIKYKGFVKQLNLIKIDCQNDNNVDFGDSGSFVYYKIKTGQTTSIKKGVIVAKSQNFAFMFRYSN
;
A
#
# COMPACT_ATOMS: atom_id res chain seq x y z
N MET A 1 -30.80 -21.47 17.56
CA MET A 1 -30.31 -20.36 16.72
C MET A 1 -29.38 -19.41 17.49
N MET A 2 -29.85 -18.68 18.51
CA MET A 2 -29.01 -17.72 19.26
C MET A 2 -27.71 -18.34 19.82
N MET A 3 -27.78 -19.48 20.51
CA MET A 3 -26.58 -20.17 21.00
C MET A 3 -25.61 -20.59 19.87
N LEU A 4 -26.12 -21.10 18.75
CA LEU A 4 -25.28 -21.44 17.59
C LEU A 4 -24.61 -20.21 16.99
N SER A 5 -25.26 -19.05 17.05
CA SER A 5 -24.71 -17.78 16.58
C SER A 5 -23.54 -17.31 17.47
N LEU A 6 -23.67 -17.44 18.79
CA LEU A 6 -22.58 -17.19 19.74
C LEU A 6 -21.40 -18.16 19.54
N VAL A 7 -21.67 -19.46 19.34
CA VAL A 7 -20.63 -20.45 19.03
C VAL A 7 -19.93 -20.11 17.72
N SER A 8 -20.69 -19.71 16.70
CA SER A 8 -20.16 -19.29 15.39
C SER A 8 -19.26 -18.08 15.49
N GLU A 9 -19.64 -17.10 16.30
CA GLU A 9 -18.86 -15.90 16.55
C GLU A 9 -17.55 -16.20 17.28
N ARG A 10 -17.59 -17.03 18.34
CA ARG A 10 -16.37 -17.49 19.05
C ARG A 10 -15.43 -18.29 18.16
N ALA A 11 -15.97 -19.21 17.36
CA ALA A 11 -15.17 -19.99 16.40
C ALA A 11 -14.54 -19.08 15.33
N ALA A 12 -15.29 -18.12 14.81
CA ALA A 12 -14.78 -17.17 13.83
C ALA A 12 -13.68 -16.27 14.44
N ASN A 13 -13.85 -15.81 15.68
CA ASN A 13 -12.84 -15.04 16.40
C ASN A 13 -11.58 -15.86 16.67
N PHE A 14 -11.72 -17.13 17.05
CA PHE A 14 -10.59 -18.05 17.19
C PHE A 14 -9.82 -18.21 15.87
N ILE A 15 -10.53 -18.41 14.75
CA ILE A 15 -9.92 -18.52 13.42
C ILE A 15 -9.21 -17.22 13.02
N LYS A 16 -9.82 -16.05 13.28
CA LYS A 16 -9.20 -14.74 13.01
C LYS A 16 -7.87 -14.60 13.76
N LEU A 17 -7.85 -14.91 15.05
CA LEU A 17 -6.64 -14.82 15.88
C LEU A 17 -5.60 -15.87 15.46
N TYR A 18 -6.02 -17.11 15.20
CA TYR A 18 -5.11 -18.18 14.83
C TYR A 18 -4.40 -17.94 13.48
N PHE A 19 -5.11 -17.36 12.51
CA PHE A 19 -4.57 -17.06 11.19
C PHE A 19 -4.05 -15.63 11.03
N GLN A 20 -4.06 -14.82 12.08
CA GLN A 20 -3.50 -13.48 12.05
C GLN A 20 -2.01 -13.53 11.69
N GLY A 21 -1.61 -12.79 10.66
CA GLY A 21 -0.22 -12.78 10.19
C GLY A 21 0.19 -14.02 9.37
N LYS A 22 -0.73 -14.96 9.11
CA LYS A 22 -0.45 -16.19 8.35
C LYS A 22 -0.98 -16.09 6.92
N GLU A 23 -0.34 -16.86 6.03
CA GLU A 23 -0.80 -17.05 4.66
C GLU A 23 -1.59 -18.37 4.58
N ILE A 24 -2.77 -18.33 3.96
CA ILE A 24 -3.58 -19.53 3.66
C ILE A 24 -3.45 -19.86 2.18
N TYR A 25 -3.34 -21.16 1.89
CA TYR A 25 -3.30 -21.70 0.54
C TYR A 25 -4.59 -22.46 0.27
N ILE A 26 -5.48 -21.88 -0.53
CA ILE A 26 -6.71 -22.55 -0.94
C ILE A 26 -6.40 -23.30 -2.24
N PRO A 27 -6.53 -24.64 -2.31
CA PRO A 27 -6.27 -25.39 -3.53
C PRO A 27 -7.02 -24.79 -4.72
N PHE A 28 -6.34 -24.52 -5.82
CA PHE A 28 -6.93 -23.91 -7.02
C PHE A 28 -6.04 -24.17 -8.22
N ILE A 29 -6.48 -25.06 -9.11
CA ILE A 29 -5.72 -25.41 -10.32
C ILE A 29 -6.14 -24.44 -11.43
N SER A 30 -5.21 -23.58 -11.86
CA SER A 30 -5.41 -22.71 -13.01
C SER A 30 -4.12 -22.47 -13.76
N LYS A 31 -4.21 -22.25 -15.07
CA LYS A 31 -3.08 -21.88 -15.91
C LYS A 31 -3.05 -20.36 -16.09
N ILE A 32 -2.06 -19.69 -15.50
CA ILE A 32 -1.89 -18.24 -15.57
C ILE A 32 -0.61 -17.93 -16.34
N LYS A 33 -0.72 -17.25 -17.48
CA LYS A 33 0.42 -16.90 -18.36
C LYS A 33 1.32 -18.11 -18.69
N GLY A 34 0.70 -19.26 -18.95
CA GLY A 34 1.41 -20.49 -19.27
C GLY A 34 1.92 -21.31 -18.08
N LYS A 35 1.96 -20.74 -16.86
CA LYS A 35 2.36 -21.46 -15.65
C LYS A 35 1.14 -22.04 -14.92
N TRP A 36 1.25 -23.28 -14.46
CA TRP A 36 0.26 -23.88 -13.58
C TRP A 36 0.40 -23.31 -12.17
N GLN A 37 -0.68 -22.77 -11.64
CA GLN A 37 -0.83 -22.38 -10.25
C GLN A 37 -1.82 -23.36 -9.61
N TYR A 38 -1.44 -23.97 -8.49
CA TYR A 38 -2.19 -25.03 -7.81
C TYR A 38 -2.93 -24.55 -6.56
N TYR A 39 -2.75 -23.28 -6.18
CA TYR A 39 -3.38 -22.70 -5.00
C TYR A 39 -3.61 -21.19 -5.17
N LEU A 40 -4.66 -20.69 -4.53
CA LEU A 40 -4.88 -19.28 -4.27
C LEU A 40 -4.19 -18.94 -2.94
N LYS A 41 -3.18 -18.09 -3.01
CA LYS A 41 -2.44 -17.60 -1.85
C LYS A 41 -3.17 -16.40 -1.27
N VAL A 42 -3.77 -16.55 -0.08
CA VAL A 42 -4.53 -15.51 0.62
C VAL A 42 -3.75 -15.05 1.85
N ARG A 43 -3.49 -13.76 1.97
CA ARG A 43 -2.88 -13.19 3.18
C ARG A 43 -3.94 -12.87 4.21
N LEU A 44 -3.76 -13.31 5.45
CA LEU A 44 -4.63 -12.95 6.58
C LEU A 44 -3.86 -12.09 7.61
N GLU A 45 -2.95 -11.25 7.12
CA GLU A 45 -2.12 -10.37 7.94
C GLU A 45 -2.93 -9.36 8.76
N ILE A 46 -4.17 -9.09 8.34
CA ILE A 46 -4.97 -7.98 8.82
C ILE A 46 -6.41 -8.44 9.09
N LEU A 47 -6.64 -9.09 10.23
CA LEU A 47 -8.00 -9.52 10.62
C LEU A 47 -8.45 -8.90 11.95
N ALA A 48 -7.56 -8.76 12.93
CA ALA A 48 -7.92 -8.32 14.27
C ALA A 48 -7.93 -6.79 14.45
N TYR A 49 -7.18 -6.04 13.63
CA TYR A 49 -6.88 -4.63 13.91
C TYR A 49 -7.54 -3.66 12.93
N LYS A 50 -8.01 -2.52 13.46
CA LYS A 50 -8.49 -1.37 12.70
C LYS A 50 -7.41 -0.83 11.76
N GLN A 51 -7.79 -0.66 10.51
CA GLN A 51 -6.89 -0.17 9.48
C GLN A 51 -6.92 1.35 9.38
N PRO A 52 -5.76 1.97 9.07
CA PRO A 52 -5.64 3.42 9.05
C PRO A 52 -6.38 4.07 7.89
N THR A 53 -6.57 3.35 6.77
CA THR A 53 -7.27 3.87 5.60
C THR A 53 -8.66 3.25 5.49
N GLU A 54 -9.64 4.04 5.05
CA GLU A 54 -11.02 3.58 4.86
C GLU A 54 -11.09 2.39 3.88
N MET A 55 -10.26 2.41 2.83
CA MET A 55 -10.18 1.33 1.86
C MET A 55 -9.64 0.04 2.49
N ALA A 56 -8.57 0.12 3.29
CA ALA A 56 -8.03 -1.06 3.98
C ALA A 56 -8.98 -1.56 5.08
N GLU A 57 -9.75 -0.68 5.72
CA GLU A 57 -10.77 -1.08 6.69
C GLU A 57 -11.91 -1.84 6.03
N LYS A 58 -12.41 -1.35 4.89
CA LYS A 58 -13.40 -2.06 4.06
C LYS A 58 -12.90 -3.44 3.62
N GLU A 59 -11.62 -3.54 3.24
CA GLU A 59 -11.00 -4.82 2.92
C GLU A 59 -10.95 -5.77 4.12
N ARG A 60 -10.58 -5.26 5.31
CA ARG A 60 -10.56 -6.05 6.54
C ARG A 60 -11.96 -6.57 6.88
N GLU A 61 -12.95 -5.69 6.87
CA GLU A 61 -14.36 -6.05 7.12
C GLU A 61 -14.84 -7.12 6.16
N TYR A 62 -14.48 -7.00 4.87
CA TYR A 62 -14.80 -8.02 3.88
C TYR A 62 -14.12 -9.37 4.18
N ARG A 63 -12.83 -9.41 4.55
CA ARG A 63 -12.15 -10.66 4.95
C ARG A 63 -12.80 -11.30 6.18
N VAL A 64 -13.13 -10.48 7.18
CA VAL A 64 -13.81 -10.94 8.41
C VAL A 64 -15.20 -11.50 8.08
N MET A 65 -15.95 -10.84 7.21
CA MET A 65 -17.26 -11.31 6.75
C MET A 65 -17.15 -12.68 6.07
N ILE A 66 -16.15 -12.89 5.19
CA ILE A 66 -15.93 -14.18 4.52
C ILE A 66 -15.70 -15.29 5.54
N ILE A 67 -14.82 -15.05 6.52
CA ILE A 67 -14.53 -16.03 7.58
C ILE A 67 -15.79 -16.35 8.37
N ASN A 68 -16.54 -15.33 8.81
CA ASN A 68 -17.79 -15.54 9.55
C ASN A 68 -18.80 -16.38 8.75
N VAL A 69 -18.97 -16.11 7.45
CA VAL A 69 -19.88 -16.88 6.59
C VAL A 69 -19.44 -18.34 6.48
N LEU A 70 -18.16 -18.60 6.17
CA LEU A 70 -17.65 -19.97 6.02
C LEU A 70 -17.77 -20.77 7.33
N VAL A 71 -17.42 -20.14 8.46
CA VAL A 71 -17.53 -20.74 9.80
C VAL A 71 -18.99 -21.00 10.17
N GLY A 72 -19.89 -20.07 9.85
CA GLY A 72 -21.33 -20.23 10.06
C GLY A 72 -21.88 -21.44 9.32
N ILE A 73 -21.51 -21.63 8.05
CA ILE A 73 -21.94 -22.78 7.24
C ILE A 73 -21.39 -24.10 7.83
N VAL A 74 -20.12 -24.13 8.21
CA VAL A 74 -19.51 -25.32 8.84
C VAL A 74 -20.23 -25.70 10.13
N ILE A 75 -20.52 -24.72 10.99
CA ILE A 75 -21.23 -24.97 12.26
C ILE A 75 -22.67 -25.39 12.01
N ALA A 76 -23.36 -24.79 11.04
CA ALA A 76 -24.70 -25.21 10.65
C ALA A 76 -24.72 -26.67 10.19
N SER A 77 -23.73 -27.09 9.38
CA SER A 77 -23.59 -28.49 8.96
C SER A 77 -23.28 -29.43 10.12
N LEU A 78 -22.31 -29.10 10.98
CA LEU A 78 -21.95 -29.94 12.13
C LEU A 78 -23.09 -30.10 13.14
N ALA A 79 -23.89 -29.05 13.32
CA ALA A 79 -25.08 -29.06 14.16
C ALA A 79 -26.30 -29.68 13.47
N ASN A 80 -26.19 -30.14 12.22
CA ASN A 80 -27.32 -30.60 11.41
C ASN A 80 -28.49 -29.58 11.40
N ALA A 81 -28.16 -28.29 11.39
CA ALA A 81 -29.11 -27.20 11.53
C ALA A 81 -29.57 -26.72 10.14
N SER A 82 -30.36 -27.52 9.44
CA SER A 82 -30.91 -27.15 8.12
C SER A 82 -32.07 -26.16 8.28
N LEU A 83 -32.03 -25.02 7.57
CA LEU A 83 -33.10 -24.03 7.61
C LEU A 83 -34.46 -24.64 7.26
N PHE A 84 -34.51 -25.50 6.24
CA PHE A 84 -35.77 -26.08 5.78
C PHE A 84 -36.38 -27.05 6.78
N GLU A 85 -35.55 -27.77 7.54
CA GLU A 85 -36.02 -28.64 8.60
C GLU A 85 -36.56 -27.82 9.78
N LEU A 86 -35.86 -26.75 10.14
CA LEU A 86 -36.32 -25.82 11.18
C LEU A 86 -37.66 -25.20 10.79
N ILE A 87 -37.83 -24.73 9.55
CA ILE A 87 -39.10 -24.18 9.07
C ILE A 87 -40.20 -25.25 9.07
N LYS A 88 -39.89 -26.48 8.63
CA LYS A 88 -40.85 -27.59 8.60
C LYS A 88 -41.33 -27.92 10.02
N GLN A 89 -40.42 -27.99 11.00
CA GLN A 89 -40.75 -28.25 12.40
C GLN A 89 -41.57 -27.12 13.03
N ILE A 90 -41.25 -25.85 12.73
CA ILE A 90 -42.05 -24.70 13.20
C ILE A 90 -43.46 -24.75 12.61
N SER A 91 -43.60 -25.14 11.34
CA SER A 91 -44.88 -25.21 10.63
C SER A 91 -45.75 -26.39 11.08
N SER A 92 -45.15 -27.51 11.50
CA SER A 92 -45.90 -28.74 11.82
C SER A 92 -46.67 -28.69 13.14
N ASN A 93 -46.54 -27.63 13.96
CA ASN A 93 -47.21 -27.47 15.27
C ASN A 93 -47.01 -28.65 16.24
N GLU A 94 -46.10 -29.58 15.95
CA GLU A 94 -45.72 -30.65 16.85
C GLU A 94 -44.85 -30.04 17.94
N ASN A 95 -45.32 -30.08 19.19
CA ASN A 95 -44.60 -29.62 20.39
C ASN A 95 -43.34 -30.43 20.71
N GLU A 96 -42.81 -31.20 19.75
CA GLU A 96 -41.53 -31.87 19.94
C GLU A 96 -40.43 -30.82 20.04
N SER A 97 -39.67 -30.87 21.13
CA SER A 97 -38.50 -30.02 21.32
C SER A 97 -37.61 -30.12 20.08
N ILE A 98 -37.22 -28.98 19.50
CA ILE A 98 -36.31 -28.89 18.35
C ILE A 98 -34.99 -29.55 18.74
N ALA A 99 -34.89 -30.85 18.53
CA ALA A 99 -33.71 -31.62 18.84
C ALA A 99 -32.71 -31.38 17.72
N ILE A 100 -31.72 -30.52 18.00
CA ILE A 100 -30.51 -30.39 17.19
C ILE A 100 -29.77 -31.74 17.34
N LYS A 101 -30.12 -32.71 16.51
CA LYS A 101 -29.44 -34.00 16.45
C LYS A 101 -28.12 -33.72 15.74
N GLY A 102 -27.01 -33.68 16.50
CA GLY A 102 -25.69 -33.69 15.89
C GLY A 102 -25.55 -34.85 14.90
N ILE A 103 -24.61 -34.76 13.98
CA ILE A 103 -24.37 -35.81 12.99
C ILE A 103 -24.04 -37.13 13.72
N LEU A 104 -25.04 -38.01 13.85
CA LEU A 104 -24.89 -39.35 14.39
C LEU A 104 -24.74 -40.31 13.21
N PHE A 105 -23.57 -40.97 13.14
CA PHE A 105 -23.29 -41.99 12.15
C PHE A 105 -24.06 -43.28 12.50
N ASN A 106 -25.33 -43.36 12.13
CA ASN A 106 -26.01 -44.65 12.07
C ASN A 106 -25.63 -45.37 10.78
N ASN A 107 -25.25 -46.65 10.92
CA ASN A 107 -24.58 -47.46 9.89
C ASN A 107 -25.40 -47.58 8.59
N ASP A 108 -26.73 -47.54 8.70
CA ASP A 108 -27.64 -47.78 7.56
C ASP A 108 -27.67 -46.64 6.53
N ASN A 109 -27.14 -45.45 6.85
CA ASN A 109 -27.13 -44.28 5.96
C ASN A 109 -25.74 -43.66 5.77
N ALA A 110 -24.67 -44.39 6.08
CA ALA A 110 -23.30 -43.88 6.04
C ALA A 110 -22.90 -43.31 4.66
N TRP A 111 -23.36 -43.93 3.57
CA TRP A 111 -23.07 -43.48 2.21
C TRP A 111 -23.68 -42.11 1.88
N ASN A 112 -24.94 -41.87 2.26
CA ASN A 112 -25.60 -40.58 2.03
C ASN A 112 -24.88 -39.44 2.76
N LEU A 113 -24.38 -39.72 3.96
CA LEU A 113 -23.63 -38.78 4.77
C LEU A 113 -22.26 -38.49 4.16
N ILE A 114 -21.52 -39.51 3.70
CA ILE A 114 -20.22 -39.33 3.02
C ILE A 114 -20.39 -38.52 1.73
N VAL A 115 -21.37 -38.88 0.88
CA VAL A 115 -21.66 -38.16 -0.37
C VAL A 115 -22.07 -36.72 -0.08
N GLY A 116 -22.94 -36.50 0.91
CA GLY A 116 -23.33 -35.17 1.35
C GLY A 116 -22.15 -34.34 1.89
N ALA A 117 -21.25 -34.94 2.66
CA ALA A 117 -20.05 -34.28 3.17
C ALA A 117 -19.09 -33.87 2.05
N ILE A 118 -18.84 -34.75 1.08
CA ILE A 118 -18.01 -34.44 -0.10
C ILE A 118 -18.65 -33.30 -0.91
N TYR A 119 -19.97 -33.36 -1.11
CA TYR A 119 -20.71 -32.32 -1.83
C TYR A 119 -20.68 -30.97 -1.11
N MET A 120 -20.82 -30.95 0.22
CA MET A 120 -20.64 -29.76 1.07
C MET A 120 -19.21 -29.21 1.00
N LEU A 121 -18.20 -30.06 1.06
CA LEU A 121 -16.80 -29.63 0.95
C LEU A 121 -16.51 -29.00 -0.41
N PHE A 122 -17.03 -29.58 -1.49
CA PHE A 122 -16.89 -29.02 -2.83
C PHE A 122 -17.59 -27.65 -2.95
N PHE A 123 -18.77 -27.50 -2.33
CA PHE A 123 -19.45 -26.21 -2.22
C PHE A 123 -18.59 -25.18 -1.46
N LEU A 124 -18.15 -25.51 -0.23
CA LEU A 124 -17.36 -24.62 0.62
C LEU A 124 -16.06 -24.19 -0.06
N TRP A 125 -15.40 -25.12 -0.74
CA TRP A 125 -14.21 -24.86 -1.54
C TRP A 125 -14.49 -23.86 -2.68
N SER A 126 -15.56 -24.10 -3.46
CA SER A 126 -15.95 -23.22 -4.56
C SER A 126 -16.33 -21.80 -4.09
N MET A 127 -17.04 -21.70 -2.96
CA MET A 127 -17.46 -20.44 -2.37
C MET A 127 -16.26 -19.67 -1.82
N SER A 128 -15.33 -20.36 -1.15
CA SER A 128 -14.10 -19.76 -0.64
C SER A 128 -13.30 -19.11 -1.77
N LEU A 129 -13.14 -19.80 -2.91
CA LEU A 129 -12.44 -19.26 -4.07
C LEU A 129 -13.08 -17.97 -4.60
N ILE A 130 -14.41 -17.94 -4.73
CA ILE A 130 -15.11 -16.75 -5.21
C ILE A 130 -14.99 -15.59 -4.24
N LEU A 131 -15.22 -15.85 -2.95
CA LEU A 131 -15.19 -14.83 -1.92
C LEU A 131 -13.80 -14.20 -1.82
N PHE A 132 -12.75 -15.02 -1.69
CA PHE A 132 -11.38 -14.53 -1.60
C PHE A 132 -10.86 -13.92 -2.91
N SER A 133 -11.37 -14.33 -4.07
CA SER A 133 -10.97 -13.73 -5.35
C SER A 133 -11.38 -12.26 -5.54
N ARG A 134 -12.31 -11.75 -4.72
CA ARG A 134 -12.69 -10.34 -4.75
C ARG A 134 -11.74 -9.44 -3.98
N LEU A 135 -10.75 -9.98 -3.28
CA LEU A 135 -9.76 -9.17 -2.60
C LEU A 135 -8.91 -8.38 -3.62
N PRO A 136 -8.51 -7.13 -3.31
CA PRO A 136 -7.73 -6.29 -4.23
C PRO A 136 -6.39 -6.91 -4.67
N GLU A 137 -5.83 -7.80 -3.84
CA GLU A 137 -4.66 -8.64 -4.16
C GLU A 137 -4.82 -9.45 -5.46
N PHE A 138 -6.07 -9.71 -5.90
CA PHE A 138 -6.40 -10.49 -7.08
C PHE A 138 -7.00 -9.69 -8.23
N GLU A 139 -7.06 -8.35 -8.14
CA GLU A 139 -7.87 -7.51 -9.02
C GLU A 139 -7.35 -7.35 -10.47
N SER A 140 -6.23 -7.97 -10.86
CA SER A 140 -5.79 -7.86 -12.26
C SER A 140 -6.84 -8.42 -13.23
N ASP A 141 -7.23 -7.64 -14.25
CA ASP A 141 -8.40 -7.87 -15.11
C ASP A 141 -8.51 -9.28 -15.72
N ASN A 142 -7.39 -9.92 -16.05
CA ASN A 142 -7.36 -11.28 -16.60
C ASN A 142 -7.65 -12.40 -15.57
N LYS A 143 -7.75 -12.08 -14.28
CA LYS A 143 -7.97 -13.09 -13.22
C LYS A 143 -9.44 -13.26 -12.83
N LYS A 144 -10.31 -12.23 -13.00
CA LYS A 144 -11.71 -12.28 -12.51
C LYS A 144 -12.59 -13.36 -13.14
N LYS A 145 -12.32 -13.80 -14.39
CA LYS A 145 -13.14 -14.80 -15.09
C LYS A 145 -12.96 -16.23 -14.55
N ASN A 146 -11.75 -16.61 -14.13
CA ASN A 146 -11.45 -18.02 -13.84
C ASN A 146 -11.86 -18.48 -12.42
N TYR A 147 -12.05 -17.56 -11.49
CA TYR A 147 -12.40 -17.91 -10.10
C TYR A 147 -13.89 -18.28 -9.93
N LYS A 148 -14.75 -17.92 -10.89
CA LYS A 148 -16.18 -18.29 -10.87
C LYS A 148 -16.41 -19.72 -11.36
N THR A 149 -15.48 -20.27 -12.16
CA THR A 149 -15.61 -21.57 -12.81
C THR A 149 -15.93 -22.71 -11.84
N PRO A 150 -15.27 -22.84 -10.66
CA PRO A 150 -15.58 -23.91 -9.71
C PRO A 150 -17.04 -23.92 -9.22
N LEU A 151 -17.62 -22.75 -8.92
CA LEU A 151 -19.01 -22.67 -8.47
C LEU A 151 -19.99 -22.93 -9.63
N ILE A 152 -19.65 -22.45 -10.84
CA ILE A 152 -20.45 -22.76 -12.04
C ILE A 152 -20.45 -24.27 -12.29
N ILE A 153 -19.29 -24.92 -12.19
CA ILE A 153 -19.19 -26.39 -12.30
C ILE A 153 -20.04 -27.05 -11.22
N TRP A 154 -19.91 -26.65 -9.95
CA TRP A 154 -20.73 -27.18 -8.86
C TRP A 154 -22.23 -27.06 -9.14
N PHE A 155 -22.67 -25.89 -9.63
CA PHE A 155 -24.06 -25.63 -9.95
C PHE A 155 -24.55 -26.49 -11.12
N VAL A 156 -23.80 -26.53 -12.22
CA VAL A 156 -24.13 -27.33 -13.41
C VAL A 156 -24.16 -28.82 -13.07
N THR A 157 -23.18 -29.31 -12.31
CA THR A 157 -23.14 -30.70 -11.83
C THR A 157 -24.36 -31.01 -10.96
N THR A 158 -24.75 -30.10 -10.07
CA THR A 158 -25.97 -30.26 -9.26
C THR A 158 -27.22 -30.37 -10.12
N VAL A 159 -27.38 -29.47 -11.10
CA VAL A 159 -28.53 -29.48 -12.02
C VAL A 159 -28.57 -30.79 -12.83
N ILE A 160 -27.42 -31.22 -13.37
CA ILE A 160 -27.31 -32.48 -14.12
C ILE A 160 -27.70 -33.66 -13.25
N ILE A 161 -27.18 -33.76 -12.02
CA ILE A 161 -27.51 -34.87 -11.12
C ILE A 161 -29.00 -34.88 -10.79
N VAL A 162 -29.60 -33.72 -10.51
CA VAL A 162 -31.05 -33.63 -10.24
C VAL A 162 -31.89 -34.08 -11.45
N ILE A 163 -31.50 -33.68 -12.67
CA ILE A 163 -32.17 -34.09 -13.91
C ILE A 163 -32.04 -35.61 -14.11
N VAL A 164 -30.83 -36.15 -13.98
CA VAL A 164 -30.55 -37.58 -14.13
C VAL A 164 -31.29 -38.41 -13.09
N TYR A 165 -31.40 -37.91 -11.86
CA TYR A 165 -32.17 -38.53 -10.79
C TYR A 165 -33.67 -38.56 -11.11
N LYS A 166 -34.24 -37.43 -11.55
CA LYS A 166 -35.67 -37.32 -11.91
C LYS A 166 -36.05 -38.15 -13.12
N ILE A 167 -35.20 -38.23 -14.15
CA ILE A 167 -35.41 -39.13 -15.30
C ILE A 167 -35.31 -40.59 -14.85
N GLY A 168 -34.40 -40.85 -13.92
CA GLY A 168 -34.14 -42.16 -13.34
C GLY A 168 -35.27 -42.74 -12.50
N GLU A 169 -36.07 -41.88 -11.86
CA GLU A 169 -37.24 -42.27 -11.06
C GLU A 169 -38.28 -43.07 -11.88
N ASN A 170 -38.28 -42.91 -13.20
CA ASN A 170 -39.11 -43.70 -14.12
C ASN A 170 -38.56 -45.11 -14.43
N MET A 171 -37.31 -45.42 -14.03
CA MET A 171 -36.70 -46.74 -14.22
C MET A 171 -36.68 -47.51 -12.89
N LYS A 172 -37.33 -48.68 -12.86
CA LYS A 172 -37.49 -49.56 -11.68
C LYS A 172 -36.18 -50.32 -11.30
N ASP A 173 -35.06 -49.63 -11.18
CA ASP A 173 -33.79 -50.26 -10.81
C ASP A 173 -33.60 -50.23 -9.28
N PRO A 174 -33.55 -51.39 -8.58
CA PRO A 174 -33.45 -51.48 -7.12
C PRO A 174 -32.15 -50.93 -6.52
N PHE A 175 -31.10 -50.70 -7.33
CA PHE A 175 -29.85 -50.11 -6.82
C PHE A 175 -29.94 -48.59 -6.59
N ARG A 176 -31.05 -47.96 -7.00
CA ARG A 176 -31.24 -46.49 -6.99
C ARG A 176 -32.09 -45.97 -5.83
N THR A 177 -32.74 -46.86 -5.08
CA THR A 177 -33.72 -46.50 -4.03
C THR A 177 -33.09 -45.94 -2.74
N ASP A 178 -31.79 -46.17 -2.51
CA ASP A 178 -31.20 -45.86 -1.19
C ASP A 178 -30.52 -44.47 -1.11
N LEU A 179 -30.24 -43.85 -2.26
CA LEU A 179 -29.54 -42.57 -2.32
C LEU A 179 -30.52 -41.43 -2.67
N ASP A 180 -31.12 -40.80 -1.66
CA ASP A 180 -31.98 -39.62 -1.84
C ASP A 180 -31.14 -38.35 -2.03
N PHE A 181 -30.60 -38.20 -3.24
CA PHE A 181 -29.76 -37.04 -3.61
C PHE A 181 -30.53 -35.72 -3.49
N LEU A 182 -31.84 -35.73 -3.72
CA LEU A 182 -32.66 -34.53 -3.58
C LEU A 182 -32.69 -34.07 -2.12
N SER A 183 -32.77 -35.00 -1.18
CA SER A 183 -32.64 -34.67 0.25
C SER A 183 -31.25 -34.15 0.58
N ILE A 184 -30.18 -34.71 0.01
CA ILE A 184 -28.81 -34.19 0.20
C ILE A 184 -28.72 -32.72 -0.24
N VAL A 185 -29.15 -32.39 -1.47
CA VAL A 185 -29.13 -31.01 -1.99
C VAL A 185 -29.97 -30.08 -1.12
N ARG A 186 -31.16 -30.53 -0.70
CA ARG A 186 -32.03 -29.76 0.18
C ARG A 186 -31.37 -29.46 1.52
N HIS A 187 -30.75 -30.45 2.18
CA HIS A 187 -30.05 -30.24 3.44
C HIS A 187 -28.85 -29.30 3.28
N VAL A 188 -28.05 -29.48 2.23
CA VAL A 188 -26.91 -28.63 1.91
C VAL A 188 -27.33 -27.17 1.77
N MET A 189 -28.35 -26.90 0.95
CA MET A 189 -28.91 -25.56 0.81
C MET A 189 -29.45 -25.02 2.14
N GLY A 190 -30.10 -25.87 2.93
CA GLY A 190 -30.54 -25.54 4.28
C GLY A 190 -29.39 -25.10 5.20
N TYR A 191 -28.26 -25.81 5.19
CA TYR A 191 -27.07 -25.44 5.97
C TYR A 191 -26.45 -24.14 5.49
N ILE A 192 -26.43 -23.91 4.17
CA ILE A 192 -25.90 -22.66 3.60
C ILE A 192 -26.72 -21.47 4.11
N PHE A 193 -28.04 -21.53 4.00
CA PHE A 193 -28.89 -20.46 4.49
C PHE A 193 -28.79 -20.28 6.00
N THR A 194 -28.82 -21.36 6.79
CA THR A 194 -28.61 -21.26 8.24
C THR A 194 -27.26 -20.63 8.56
N GLY A 195 -26.18 -21.02 7.88
CA GLY A 195 -24.85 -20.44 8.08
C GLY A 195 -24.78 -18.96 7.76
N LEU A 196 -25.44 -18.52 6.68
CA LEU A 196 -25.61 -17.10 6.36
C LEU A 196 -26.37 -16.36 7.46
N PHE A 197 -27.50 -16.91 7.96
CA PHE A 197 -28.23 -16.32 9.07
C PHE A 197 -27.45 -16.34 10.39
N LEU A 198 -26.63 -17.35 10.65
CA LEU A 198 -25.76 -17.39 11.84
C LEU A 198 -24.68 -16.30 11.76
N SER A 199 -24.09 -16.09 10.58
CA SER A 199 -23.07 -15.06 10.35
C SER A 199 -23.61 -13.63 10.37
N LEU A 200 -24.81 -13.40 9.83
CA LEU A 200 -25.50 -12.10 9.89
C LEU A 200 -26.08 -11.85 11.27
N GLY A 201 -26.68 -12.88 11.86
CA GLY A 201 -27.28 -12.84 13.18
C GLY A 201 -26.25 -12.55 14.26
N SER A 202 -25.05 -13.13 14.19
CA SER A 202 -24.02 -12.88 15.20
C SER A 202 -23.62 -11.41 15.22
N LYS A 203 -23.39 -10.81 14.04
CA LYS A 203 -23.12 -9.38 13.93
C LYS A 203 -24.29 -8.54 14.46
N PHE A 204 -25.52 -8.87 14.05
CA PHE A 204 -26.72 -8.16 14.51
C PHE A 204 -26.87 -8.19 16.03
N TRP A 205 -26.75 -9.37 16.66
CA TRP A 205 -26.90 -9.51 18.11
C TRP A 205 -25.75 -8.84 18.86
N HIS A 206 -24.53 -8.85 18.33
CA HIS A 206 -23.41 -8.11 18.91
C HIS A 206 -23.59 -6.60 18.82
N ASP A 207 -23.89 -6.07 17.63
CA ASP A 207 -24.11 -4.64 17.44
C ASP A 207 -25.27 -4.16 18.35
N LEU A 208 -26.33 -4.97 18.47
CA LEU A 208 -27.45 -4.69 19.37
C LEU A 208 -27.06 -4.77 20.86
N LEU A 209 -26.28 -5.78 21.28
CA LEU A 209 -25.79 -5.88 22.66
C LEU A 209 -24.82 -4.76 23.01
N ASP A 210 -23.96 -4.36 22.08
CA ASP A 210 -23.03 -3.24 22.26
C ASP A 210 -23.81 -1.93 22.42
N ILE A 211 -24.84 -1.69 21.60
CA ILE A 211 -25.75 -0.56 21.77
C ILE A 211 -26.45 -0.64 23.14
N PHE A 212 -26.94 -1.80 23.56
CA PHE A 212 -27.57 -1.94 24.87
C PHE A 212 -26.61 -1.70 26.03
N PHE A 213 -25.36 -2.16 25.94
CA PHE A 213 -24.34 -1.91 26.96
C PHE A 213 -23.88 -0.45 26.95
N GLN A 214 -23.74 0.17 25.78
CA GLN A 214 -23.47 1.60 25.68
C GLN A 214 -24.60 2.40 26.32
N LEU A 215 -25.86 2.08 26.01
CA LEU A 215 -27.03 2.71 26.63
C LEU A 215 -27.07 2.46 28.14
N LYS A 216 -26.81 1.23 28.60
CA LYS A 216 -26.77 0.89 30.03
C LYS A 216 -25.65 1.63 30.76
N ASN A 217 -24.44 1.63 30.21
CA ASN A 217 -23.29 2.33 30.80
C ASN A 217 -23.53 3.84 30.79
N THR A 218 -24.12 4.37 29.72
CA THR A 218 -24.54 5.77 29.62
C THR A 218 -25.57 6.11 30.68
N GLN A 219 -26.61 5.29 30.84
CA GLN A 219 -27.62 5.46 31.89
C GLN A 219 -27.03 5.33 33.30
N GLN A 220 -26.11 4.39 33.51
CA GLN A 220 -25.45 4.18 34.79
C GLN A 220 -24.56 5.37 35.15
N VAL A 221 -23.76 5.86 34.19
CA VAL A 221 -22.97 7.08 34.32
C VAL A 221 -23.91 8.25 34.62
N LEU A 222 -25.01 8.42 33.86
CA LEU A 222 -26.09 9.43 34.07
C LEU A 222 -26.76 9.35 35.43
N SER A 223 -26.85 8.16 36.02
CA SER A 223 -27.46 7.98 37.34
C SER A 223 -26.51 8.28 38.50
N ASP A 224 -25.19 8.21 38.29
CA ASP A 224 -24.21 8.37 39.36
C ASP A 224 -23.71 9.81 39.46
N LYS A 225 -24.39 10.61 40.31
CA LYS A 225 -24.11 12.04 40.53
C LYS A 225 -22.66 12.36 40.92
N LYS A 226 -21.86 11.38 41.36
CA LYS A 226 -20.45 11.57 41.75
C LYS A 226 -19.46 11.54 40.57
N THR A 227 -19.85 11.00 39.42
CA THR A 227 -18.97 10.87 38.24
C THR A 227 -19.02 12.12 37.34
N TYR A 228 -19.88 13.08 37.67
CA TYR A 228 -20.22 14.27 36.89
C TYR A 228 -19.49 15.57 37.25
N THR A 229 -18.32 15.50 37.89
CA THR A 229 -17.61 16.75 38.21
C THR A 229 -16.89 17.35 37.01
N ASP A 230 -16.52 16.54 35.99
CA ASP A 230 -15.65 17.01 34.88
C ASP A 230 -16.24 16.83 33.45
N TYR A 231 -17.36 16.11 33.27
CA TYR A 231 -17.95 15.88 31.94
C TYR A 231 -19.47 16.12 31.95
N ASP A 232 -19.91 17.25 31.40
CA ASP A 232 -21.31 17.72 31.53
C ASP A 232 -22.39 16.86 30.83
N SER A 233 -22.05 15.89 29.97
CA SER A 233 -23.04 15.00 29.34
C SER A 233 -22.46 13.69 28.80
N ALA A 234 -23.32 12.67 28.68
CA ALA A 234 -23.00 11.37 28.07
C ALA A 234 -22.55 11.47 26.61
N ASP A 235 -23.07 12.46 25.87
CA ASP A 235 -22.68 12.72 24.49
C ASP A 235 -21.18 13.07 24.36
N LYS A 236 -20.58 13.69 25.39
CA LYS A 236 -19.12 14.00 25.42
C LYS A 236 -18.24 12.75 25.56
N LEU A 237 -18.77 11.70 26.20
CA LEU A 237 -18.06 10.43 26.42
C LEU A 237 -18.11 9.54 25.17
N ILE A 238 -19.26 9.48 24.50
CA ILE A 238 -19.42 8.75 23.24
C ILE A 238 -18.56 9.40 22.15
N SER A 239 -18.52 10.73 22.10
CA SER A 239 -17.68 11.44 21.12
C SER A 239 -16.18 11.18 21.30
N LEU A 240 -15.69 10.90 22.51
CA LEU A 240 -14.29 10.52 22.77
C LEU A 240 -13.96 9.19 22.09
N ALA A 241 -14.80 8.17 22.30
CA ALA A 241 -14.59 6.82 21.77
C ALA A 241 -14.69 6.78 20.25
N GLU A 242 -15.46 7.69 19.66
CA GLU A 242 -15.68 7.76 18.22
C GLU A 242 -14.66 8.60 17.46
N THR A 243 -13.83 9.42 18.13
CA THR A 243 -12.89 10.31 17.43
C THR A 243 -11.72 9.49 16.86
N PRO A 244 -11.59 9.38 15.51
CA PRO A 244 -10.49 8.63 14.89
C PRO A 244 -9.13 9.25 15.24
N GLN A 245 -8.11 8.42 15.45
CA GLN A 245 -6.73 8.90 15.68
C GLN A 245 -6.19 9.76 14.52
N TYR A 246 -6.74 9.58 13.31
CA TYR A 246 -6.40 10.39 12.14
C TYR A 246 -6.83 11.85 12.32
N ASP A 247 -8.10 12.07 12.63
CA ASP A 247 -8.68 13.39 12.84
C ASP A 247 -7.93 14.14 13.95
N ILE A 248 -7.47 13.41 14.97
CA ILE A 248 -6.66 13.95 16.08
C ILE A 248 -5.29 14.42 15.57
N ALA A 249 -4.55 13.57 14.86
CA ALA A 249 -3.23 13.91 14.35
C ALA A 249 -3.29 15.04 13.30
N GLU A 250 -4.28 15.00 12.40
CA GLU A 250 -4.50 16.06 11.39
C GLU A 250 -4.91 17.37 12.03
N GLY A 251 -5.80 17.35 13.03
CA GLY A 251 -6.20 18.53 13.78
C GLY A 251 -5.02 19.15 14.54
N LEU A 252 -4.25 18.34 15.29
CA LEU A 252 -3.04 18.78 15.97
C LEU A 252 -2.03 19.38 14.98
N TYR A 253 -1.81 18.72 13.84
CA TYR A 253 -0.88 19.23 12.83
C TYR A 253 -1.37 20.54 12.23
N GLY A 254 -2.66 20.67 11.90
CA GLY A 254 -3.23 21.90 11.36
C GLY A 254 -3.05 23.10 12.29
N ILE A 255 -3.14 22.90 13.62
CA ILE A 255 -2.95 23.97 14.62
C ILE A 255 -1.47 24.33 14.79
N TYR A 256 -0.59 23.33 14.86
CA TYR A 256 0.81 23.53 15.25
C TYR A 256 1.80 23.60 14.10
N LYS A 257 1.36 23.40 12.84
CA LYS A 257 2.23 23.39 11.65
C LYS A 257 3.11 24.64 11.54
N ASP A 258 2.52 25.82 11.68
CA ASP A 258 3.25 27.09 11.52
C ASP A 258 4.21 27.31 12.69
N GLN A 259 3.80 27.01 13.92
CA GLN A 259 4.68 27.06 15.10
C GLN A 259 5.86 26.09 14.99
N ILE A 260 5.65 24.89 14.45
CA ILE A 260 6.72 23.91 14.20
C ILE A 260 7.67 24.43 13.13
N LYS A 261 7.13 25.00 12.03
CA LYS A 261 7.90 25.54 10.91
C LYS A 261 8.78 26.72 11.33
N ASP A 262 8.29 27.57 12.23
CA ASP A 262 8.97 28.79 12.67
C ASP A 262 10.10 28.54 13.69
N ILE A 263 10.24 27.31 14.22
CA ILE A 263 11.33 26.96 15.13
C ILE A 263 12.65 26.85 14.34
N GLU A 264 13.54 27.80 14.58
CA GLU A 264 14.90 27.81 14.01
C GLU A 264 15.65 26.50 14.34
N GLY A 265 16.02 25.75 13.30
CA GLY A 265 16.65 24.43 13.41
C GLY A 265 15.72 23.27 13.07
N VAL A 266 14.42 23.48 12.86
CA VAL A 266 13.54 22.48 12.23
C VAL A 266 13.84 22.38 10.74
N VAL A 267 14.06 21.15 10.26
CA VAL A 267 14.43 20.87 8.85
C VAL A 267 13.25 20.33 8.06
N SER A 268 12.45 19.48 8.69
CA SER A 268 11.29 18.86 8.06
C SER A 268 10.20 18.61 9.09
N HIS A 269 8.95 18.65 8.64
CA HIS A 269 7.80 18.28 9.45
C HIS A 269 6.67 17.74 8.57
N GLY A 270 5.91 16.76 9.07
CA GLY A 270 4.82 16.16 8.32
C GLY A 270 4.01 15.12 9.09
N LEU A 271 2.94 14.66 8.46
CA LEU A 271 2.06 13.62 8.97
C LEU A 271 2.49 12.23 8.46
N THR A 272 3.15 11.45 9.32
CA THR A 272 3.66 10.11 9.00
C THR A 272 2.79 9.04 9.65
N THR A 273 2.71 7.86 9.03
CA THR A 273 2.06 6.68 9.64
C THR A 273 3.15 5.72 10.09
N VAL A 274 3.21 5.43 11.39
CA VAL A 274 4.23 4.55 11.99
C VAL A 274 3.58 3.33 12.61
N LEU A 275 4.19 2.16 12.45
CA LEU A 275 3.80 0.96 13.17
C LEU A 275 4.32 1.07 14.61
N ASP A 276 3.41 1.16 15.57
CA ASP A 276 3.76 1.17 16.98
C ASP A 276 4.27 -0.22 17.40
N ASP A 277 5.51 -0.29 17.89
CA ASP A 277 6.16 -1.57 18.17
C ASP A 277 5.53 -2.35 19.33
N THR A 278 4.89 -1.66 20.27
CA THR A 278 4.26 -2.27 21.45
C THR A 278 2.89 -2.83 21.10
N THR A 279 2.08 -2.04 20.39
CA THR A 279 0.69 -2.39 20.07
C THR A 279 0.55 -3.11 18.74
N LYS A 280 1.56 -3.04 17.87
CA LYS A 280 1.51 -3.48 16.46
C LYS A 280 0.39 -2.82 15.66
N LEU A 281 -0.03 -1.63 16.08
CA LEU A 281 -1.04 -0.81 15.41
C LEU A 281 -0.37 0.30 14.61
N TYR A 282 -0.91 0.61 13.43
CA TYR A 282 -0.50 1.80 12.69
C TYR A 282 -1.08 3.04 13.36
N LYS A 283 -0.20 3.94 13.81
CA LYS A 283 -0.56 5.23 14.38
C LYS A 283 -0.18 6.33 13.42
N LYS A 284 -1.08 7.30 13.24
CA LYS A 284 -0.76 8.55 12.55
C LYS A 284 -0.09 9.48 13.55
N ILE A 285 1.08 9.98 13.20
CA ILE A 285 1.90 10.85 14.05
C ILE A 285 2.37 12.07 13.26
N ILE A 286 2.71 13.12 13.99
CA ILE A 286 3.42 14.29 13.49
C ILE A 286 4.90 13.99 13.70
N GLU A 287 5.66 13.90 12.62
CA GLU A 287 7.09 13.68 12.67
C GLU A 287 7.79 15.01 12.38
N VAL A 288 8.75 15.39 13.23
CA VAL A 288 9.53 16.63 13.10
C VAL A 288 11.01 16.30 13.26
N GLU A 289 11.79 16.70 12.28
CA GLU A 289 13.25 16.56 12.27
C GLU A 289 13.90 17.91 12.56
N PHE A 290 14.93 17.92 13.40
CA PHE A 290 15.62 19.14 13.82
C PHE A 290 17.15 18.95 13.92
N THR A 291 17.91 20.04 13.84
CA THR A 291 19.38 20.02 13.75
C THR A 291 20.12 20.58 14.97
N ASN A 292 19.50 21.43 15.77
CA ASN A 292 20.17 22.10 16.90
C ASN A 292 19.50 21.81 18.26
N PRO A 293 20.23 21.91 19.39
CA PRO A 293 19.66 21.66 20.72
C PRO A 293 18.55 22.64 21.12
N GLU A 294 18.57 23.87 20.60
CA GLU A 294 17.56 24.88 20.91
C GLU A 294 16.19 24.52 20.31
N ALA A 295 16.16 24.03 19.06
CA ALA A 295 14.99 23.47 18.41
C ALA A 295 14.46 22.27 19.18
N GLN A 296 15.36 21.40 19.68
CA GLN A 296 14.95 20.30 20.56
C GLN A 296 14.18 20.81 21.77
N GLU A 297 14.71 21.82 22.46
CA GLU A 297 14.09 22.38 23.66
C GLU A 297 12.75 23.04 23.34
N LYS A 298 12.69 23.85 22.28
CA LYS A 298 11.45 24.49 21.81
C LYS A 298 10.40 23.45 21.39
N LEU A 299 10.79 22.40 20.67
CA LEU A 299 9.91 21.30 20.29
C LEU A 299 9.45 20.49 21.49
N GLN A 300 10.30 20.27 22.50
CA GLN A 300 9.89 19.60 23.75
C GLN A 300 8.91 20.46 24.53
N ARG A 301 9.14 21.79 24.63
CA ARG A 301 8.16 22.71 25.25
C ARG A 301 6.83 22.67 24.50
N LEU A 302 6.87 22.75 23.17
CA LEU A 302 5.68 22.67 22.31
C LEU A 302 4.97 21.31 22.46
N LYS A 303 5.72 20.22 22.52
CA LYS A 303 5.22 18.86 22.71
C LYS A 303 4.32 18.76 23.95
N PHE A 304 4.71 19.39 25.05
CA PHE A 304 3.98 19.35 26.31
C PHE A 304 2.94 20.47 26.49
N SER A 305 3.03 21.57 25.74
CA SER A 305 2.03 22.64 25.77
C SER A 305 0.92 22.46 24.72
N GLY A 306 1.18 21.70 23.67
CA GLY A 306 0.28 21.55 22.54
C GLY A 306 -0.92 20.65 22.84
N SER A 307 -2.13 21.10 22.49
CA SER A 307 -3.32 20.28 22.55
C SER A 307 -4.39 20.73 21.54
N ILE A 308 -5.31 19.84 21.21
CA ILE A 308 -6.53 20.17 20.45
C ILE A 308 -7.74 19.65 21.20
N VAL A 309 -8.82 20.42 21.20
CA VAL A 309 -10.12 19.97 21.68
C VAL A 309 -10.96 19.51 20.49
N LEU A 310 -11.13 18.20 20.31
CA LEU A 310 -12.01 17.62 19.31
C LEU A 310 -13.19 16.95 19.99
N LYS A 311 -14.40 17.29 19.53
CA LYS A 311 -15.66 16.80 20.08
C LYS A 311 -15.68 16.76 21.61
N LEU A 312 -15.20 17.85 22.24
CA LEU A 312 -15.18 18.08 23.69
C LEU A 312 -14.09 17.33 24.47
N ASN A 313 -13.13 16.71 23.77
CA ASN A 313 -12.01 16.01 24.38
C ASN A 313 -10.68 16.64 24.00
N THR A 314 -9.79 16.77 24.98
CA THR A 314 -8.48 17.38 24.80
C THR A 314 -7.45 16.30 24.50
N PHE A 315 -6.87 16.35 23.30
CA PHE A 315 -5.78 15.48 22.87
C PHE A 315 -4.47 16.26 22.91
N TYR A 316 -3.41 15.66 23.43
CA TYR A 316 -2.13 16.34 23.64
C TYR A 316 -1.15 16.03 22.52
N LEU A 317 -0.41 17.05 22.10
CA LEU A 317 0.61 16.94 21.07
C LEU A 317 1.69 15.91 21.45
N LYS A 318 1.99 15.74 22.74
CA LYS A 318 2.99 14.77 23.23
C LYS A 318 2.76 13.33 22.79
N ASP A 319 1.51 12.94 22.58
CA ASP A 319 1.13 11.57 22.24
C ASP A 319 1.24 11.31 20.73
N TYR A 320 1.33 12.38 19.93
CA TYR A 320 1.34 12.33 18.47
C TYR A 320 2.60 12.94 17.85
N LEU A 321 3.38 13.73 18.59
CA LEU A 321 4.60 14.38 18.11
C LEU A 321 5.84 13.53 18.39
N ARG A 322 6.45 13.03 17.32
CA ARG A 322 7.74 12.36 17.33
C ARG A 322 8.82 13.33 16.86
N ILE A 323 9.74 13.61 17.77
CA ILE A 323 10.87 14.50 17.53
C ILE A 323 12.09 13.64 17.22
N LEU A 324 12.71 13.85 16.06
CA LEU A 324 13.91 13.15 15.62
C LEU A 324 15.09 14.13 15.60
N LYS A 325 16.10 13.84 16.43
CA LYS A 325 17.36 14.59 16.43
C LYS A 325 18.19 14.13 15.25
N THR A 326 18.49 15.03 14.34
CA THR A 326 19.47 14.79 13.29
C THR A 326 20.85 15.14 13.87
N ASP A 327 21.58 14.13 14.37
CA ASP A 327 22.97 14.29 14.77
C ASP A 327 23.82 14.48 13.50
N TYR A 328 24.39 15.67 13.33
CA TYR A 328 25.25 16.11 12.23
C TYR A 328 24.59 16.29 10.85
N LEU A 329 24.38 17.55 10.51
CA LEU A 329 24.58 18.05 9.15
C LEU A 329 25.13 19.48 9.26
N ARG A 330 26.44 19.58 9.51
CA ARG A 330 27.18 20.80 9.21
C ARG A 330 27.53 20.69 7.73
N ALA A 331 26.92 21.51 6.89
CA ALA A 331 27.35 21.60 5.51
C ALA A 331 28.82 22.08 5.50
N LEU A 332 29.76 21.21 5.15
CA LEU A 332 30.97 21.66 4.47
C LEU A 332 30.59 21.91 3.03
N THR A 333 30.00 23.08 2.80
CA THR A 333 30.16 23.73 1.52
C THR A 333 31.63 24.14 1.45
N THR A 334 32.34 23.72 0.41
CA THR A 334 33.30 24.64 -0.20
C THR A 334 32.46 25.71 -0.92
N THR A 335 31.79 26.55 -0.13
CA THR A 335 31.30 27.86 -0.56
C THR A 335 32.55 28.65 -0.87
N GLU A 336 33.00 28.57 -2.12
CA GLU A 336 33.87 29.56 -2.73
C GLU A 336 33.96 29.38 -4.25
N THR A 337 33.61 28.21 -4.80
CA THR A 337 33.55 28.05 -6.26
C THR A 337 32.11 27.95 -6.75
N PRO A 338 31.61 28.91 -7.56
CA PRO A 338 30.31 28.80 -8.21
C PRO A 338 30.25 27.52 -9.06
N PRO A 339 29.05 26.97 -9.30
CA PRO A 339 28.92 25.75 -10.07
C PRO A 339 29.55 25.89 -11.45
N LEU A 340 30.50 25.00 -11.72
CA LEU A 340 31.30 25.04 -12.94
C LEU A 340 30.56 24.49 -14.16
N CYS A 341 29.45 23.77 -14.01
CA CYS A 341 28.67 23.34 -15.16
C CYS A 341 27.20 23.14 -14.76
N TYR A 342 26.30 23.99 -15.25
CA TYR A 342 24.86 23.89 -14.96
C TYR A 342 24.03 24.49 -16.10
N VAL A 343 22.73 24.21 -16.06
CA VAL A 343 21.73 24.83 -16.91
C VAL A 343 20.61 25.40 -16.05
N CYS A 344 20.04 26.54 -16.42
CA CYS A 344 18.84 27.08 -15.80
C CYS A 344 17.98 27.83 -16.81
N ASN A 345 16.68 27.94 -16.51
CA ASN A 345 15.79 28.87 -17.18
C ASN A 345 16.30 30.31 -16.95
N ALA A 346 16.41 31.11 -18.02
CA ALA A 346 16.89 32.48 -17.97
C ALA A 346 16.00 33.39 -17.10
N ASP A 347 14.69 33.12 -17.08
CA ASP A 347 13.71 33.88 -16.31
C ASP A 347 13.66 33.43 -14.84
N SER A 348 14.25 32.27 -14.52
CA SER A 348 14.24 31.66 -13.18
C SER A 348 15.59 31.06 -12.82
N THR A 349 16.49 31.89 -12.29
CA THR A 349 17.83 31.46 -11.83
C THR A 349 17.80 30.56 -10.60
N SER A 350 16.65 30.41 -9.93
CA SER A 350 16.50 29.52 -8.77
C SER A 350 16.54 28.03 -9.13
N ASN A 351 16.28 27.67 -10.39
CA ASN A 351 16.18 26.28 -10.85
C ASN A 351 17.42 25.88 -11.65
N MET A 352 18.58 25.88 -11.00
CA MET A 352 19.80 25.34 -11.59
C MET A 352 19.76 23.81 -11.58
N GLY A 353 20.13 23.17 -12.68
CA GLY A 353 20.21 21.72 -12.77
C GLY A 353 21.36 21.24 -13.66
N SER A 354 21.68 19.96 -13.56
CA SER A 354 22.61 19.32 -14.51
C SER A 354 21.96 19.07 -15.85
N PHE A 355 22.77 19.04 -16.90
CA PHE A 355 22.36 18.53 -18.20
C PHE A 355 23.40 17.56 -18.75
N ASN A 356 22.98 16.69 -19.65
CA ASN A 356 23.87 15.90 -20.48
C ASN A 356 23.77 16.36 -21.93
N THR A 357 24.80 16.15 -22.73
CA THR A 357 24.72 16.45 -24.17
C THR A 357 24.75 15.18 -25.01
N LEU A 358 24.01 15.16 -26.11
CA LEU A 358 23.97 14.04 -27.05
C LEU A 358 23.77 14.50 -28.49
N ILE A 359 24.15 13.64 -29.44
CA ILE A 359 23.94 13.83 -30.88
C ILE A 359 22.84 12.88 -31.33
N ARG A 360 21.81 13.39 -32.00
CA ARG A 360 20.74 12.59 -32.62
C ARG A 360 20.40 13.19 -33.98
N ASN A 361 20.48 12.38 -35.04
CA ASN A 361 20.20 12.81 -36.42
C ASN A 361 20.98 14.09 -36.79
N GLU A 362 22.28 14.11 -36.53
CA GLU A 362 23.19 15.24 -36.81
C GLU A 362 22.89 16.55 -36.05
N LYS A 363 21.88 16.55 -35.17
CA LYS A 363 21.55 17.67 -34.27
C LYS A 363 22.07 17.40 -32.86
N TYR A 364 22.39 18.47 -32.13
CA TYR A 364 22.91 18.44 -30.78
C TYR A 364 21.80 18.78 -29.79
N TYR A 365 21.73 18.04 -28.68
CA TYR A 365 20.72 18.24 -27.65
C TYR A 365 21.36 18.26 -26.27
N ALA A 366 20.86 19.14 -25.41
CA ALA A 366 20.97 19.03 -23.97
C ALA A 366 19.78 18.24 -23.41
N VAL A 367 20.04 17.36 -22.44
CA VAL A 367 19.01 16.56 -21.76
C VAL A 367 19.08 16.84 -20.27
N SER A 368 17.99 17.33 -19.71
CA SER A 368 17.83 17.57 -18.27
C SER A 368 16.41 17.26 -17.82
N ASN A 369 16.15 17.39 -16.52
CA ASN A 369 14.82 17.27 -15.96
C ASN A 369 13.92 18.42 -16.39
N LEU A 370 12.61 18.16 -16.44
CA LEU A 370 11.64 19.18 -16.84
C LEU A 370 11.71 20.47 -16.02
N HIS A 371 11.80 20.36 -14.69
CA HIS A 371 11.82 21.51 -13.78
C HIS A 371 13.05 22.42 -13.95
N VAL A 372 14.06 21.97 -14.67
CA VAL A 372 15.27 22.75 -14.96
C VAL A 372 15.04 23.71 -16.13
N PHE A 373 14.13 23.35 -17.05
CA PHE A 373 13.79 24.15 -18.22
C PHE A 373 12.49 24.93 -18.04
N ALA A 374 11.52 24.41 -17.27
CA ALA A 374 10.24 25.06 -17.04
C ALA A 374 10.31 26.08 -15.89
N ASP A 375 9.58 27.19 -16.01
CA ASP A 375 9.30 28.06 -14.87
C ASP A 375 8.24 27.45 -13.92
N GLU A 376 8.02 28.07 -12.76
CA GLU A 376 7.06 27.57 -11.77
C GLU A 376 5.63 27.48 -12.32
N LYS A 377 5.21 28.47 -13.10
CA LYS A 377 3.86 28.53 -13.68
C LYS A 377 3.69 27.46 -14.75
N GLU A 378 4.68 27.29 -15.60
CA GLU A 378 4.77 26.26 -16.62
C GLU A 378 4.73 24.85 -16.00
N LEU A 379 5.40 24.65 -14.86
CA LEU A 379 5.34 23.38 -14.13
C LEU A 379 3.94 23.10 -13.56
N ILE A 380 3.26 24.12 -13.03
CA ILE A 380 1.88 24.02 -12.52
C ILE A 380 0.90 23.74 -13.66
N ASP A 381 1.02 24.46 -14.77
CA ASP A 381 0.17 24.28 -15.95
C ASP A 381 0.41 22.90 -16.60
N PHE A 382 1.64 22.40 -16.58
CA PHE A 382 1.97 21.05 -17.03
C PHE A 382 1.35 19.98 -16.12
N ASN A 383 1.53 20.08 -14.79
CA ASN A 383 0.96 19.12 -13.83
C ASN A 383 -0.57 19.10 -13.82
N SER A 384 -1.21 20.21 -14.18
CA SER A 384 -2.66 20.30 -14.34
C SER A 384 -3.16 19.87 -15.73
N GLY A 385 -2.26 19.51 -16.65
CA GLY A 385 -2.59 19.08 -18.01
C GLY A 385 -3.09 20.20 -18.93
N LYS A 386 -2.85 21.47 -18.57
CA LYS A 386 -3.29 22.64 -19.35
C LYS A 386 -2.39 22.94 -20.54
N ILE A 387 -1.10 22.63 -20.43
CA ILE A 387 -0.13 22.83 -21.52
C ILE A 387 0.51 21.52 -21.93
N ASN A 388 0.60 21.32 -23.25
CA ASN A 388 1.35 20.21 -23.85
C ASN A 388 2.66 20.68 -24.51
N HIS A 389 2.91 22.00 -24.50
CA HIS A 389 4.09 22.66 -25.08
C HIS A 389 4.50 23.81 -24.16
N PHE A 390 5.80 24.00 -23.95
CA PHE A 390 6.33 25.17 -23.26
C PHE A 390 6.45 26.33 -24.23
N THR A 391 6.13 27.52 -23.76
CA THR A 391 6.42 28.76 -24.47
C THR A 391 7.94 28.91 -24.62
N LYS A 392 8.39 29.57 -25.70
CA LYS A 392 9.81 29.76 -26.00
C LYS A 392 10.54 30.30 -24.76
N THR A 393 11.40 29.48 -24.16
CA THR A 393 12.14 29.82 -22.95
C THR A 393 13.60 30.06 -23.33
N ALA A 394 14.19 31.15 -22.85
CA ALA A 394 15.63 31.31 -22.93
C ALA A 394 16.29 30.42 -21.85
N ILE A 395 17.31 29.64 -22.24
CA ILE A 395 18.08 28.80 -21.32
C ILE A 395 19.50 29.35 -21.21
N HIS A 396 20.01 29.46 -19.98
CA HIS A 396 21.41 29.71 -19.69
C HIS A 396 22.15 28.39 -19.43
N PHE A 397 23.18 28.11 -20.23
CA PHE A 397 24.15 27.05 -19.96
C PHE A 397 25.43 27.69 -19.45
N ASN A 398 25.82 27.45 -18.20
CA ASN A 398 27.11 27.88 -17.69
C ASN A 398 28.07 26.70 -17.72
N ILE A 399 29.19 26.83 -18.43
CA ILE A 399 30.25 25.81 -18.52
C ILE A 399 31.59 26.51 -18.25
N GLN A 400 32.20 26.20 -17.12
CA GLN A 400 33.42 26.78 -16.54
C GLN A 400 33.36 28.30 -16.42
N GLY A 401 32.23 28.85 -15.98
CA GLY A 401 32.03 30.30 -15.87
C GLY A 401 31.67 30.97 -17.19
N LYS A 402 31.74 30.27 -18.34
CA LYS A 402 31.28 30.78 -19.62
C LYS A 402 29.78 30.50 -19.77
N VAL A 403 28.99 31.56 -19.85
CA VAL A 403 27.55 31.48 -20.07
C VAL A 403 27.25 31.45 -21.56
N PHE A 404 26.46 30.46 -21.99
CA PHE A 404 25.92 30.32 -23.32
C PHE A 404 24.40 30.49 -23.24
N LEU A 405 23.85 31.34 -24.09
CA LEU A 405 22.40 31.54 -24.21
C LEU A 405 21.89 30.64 -25.34
N SER A 406 20.81 29.92 -25.09
CA SER A 406 20.07 29.22 -26.14
C SER A 406 18.60 29.55 -25.99
N ASP A 407 18.06 30.21 -27.00
CA ASP A 407 16.63 30.25 -27.20
C ASP A 407 16.18 28.86 -27.66
N PHE A 408 15.22 28.25 -26.98
CA PHE A 408 14.61 27.04 -27.50
C PHE A 408 13.09 27.11 -27.43
N GLU A 409 12.49 26.62 -28.51
CA GLU A 409 11.12 26.15 -28.49
C GLU A 409 11.23 24.64 -28.24
N ALA A 410 10.51 24.13 -27.24
CA ALA A 410 10.55 22.72 -26.89
C ALA A 410 9.92 21.88 -28.02
N ASP A 411 10.67 21.65 -29.09
CA ASP A 411 10.22 20.96 -30.29
C ASP A 411 10.12 19.46 -29.97
N GLY A 412 8.94 19.09 -29.46
CA GLY A 412 8.65 17.76 -28.98
C GLY A 412 9.29 17.49 -27.62
N LEU A 413 8.55 17.82 -26.56
CA LEU A 413 8.66 17.07 -25.31
C LEU A 413 8.35 15.60 -25.61
N GLN A 414 9.37 14.83 -25.98
CA GLN A 414 9.28 13.37 -25.97
C GLN A 414 9.34 12.91 -24.52
N PHE A 415 8.27 13.16 -23.77
CA PHE A 415 7.91 12.24 -22.69
C PHE A 415 7.75 10.89 -23.36
N GLY A 416 8.47 9.88 -22.86
CA GLY A 416 8.62 8.61 -23.54
C GLY A 416 7.28 8.17 -24.11
N ASN A 417 7.34 7.80 -25.39
CA ASN A 417 6.26 7.43 -26.32
C ASN A 417 4.94 7.06 -25.62
N LYS A 418 3.78 7.42 -26.21
CA LYS A 418 2.36 7.27 -25.72
C LYS A 418 1.96 6.00 -24.91
N ASN A 419 2.86 5.05 -24.76
CA ASN A 419 2.87 3.86 -23.91
C ASN A 419 3.48 4.07 -22.49
N PHE A 420 3.49 5.30 -21.94
CA PHE A 420 3.82 5.57 -20.52
C PHE A 420 5.27 5.21 -20.07
N GLU A 421 6.26 5.38 -20.95
CA GLU A 421 7.68 5.37 -20.57
C GLU A 421 8.14 6.75 -20.06
N GLY A 422 7.51 7.28 -19.01
CA GLY A 422 7.81 8.61 -18.48
C GLY A 422 9.22 8.68 -17.87
N LYS A 423 10.21 9.10 -18.65
CA LYS A 423 11.36 9.83 -18.12
C LYS A 423 10.94 11.30 -18.10
N ASP A 424 11.10 11.99 -16.97
CA ASP A 424 10.96 13.46 -16.86
C ASP A 424 12.11 14.19 -17.58
N GLN A 425 12.62 13.63 -18.68
CA GLN A 425 13.76 14.12 -19.43
C GLN A 425 13.24 14.97 -20.59
N CYS A 426 13.61 16.25 -20.57
CA CYS A 426 13.38 17.17 -21.67
C CYS A 426 14.64 17.25 -22.54
N PHE A 427 14.44 17.31 -23.85
CA PHE A 427 15.51 17.46 -24.84
C PHE A 427 15.47 18.90 -25.37
N ALA A 428 16.43 19.71 -24.97
CA ALA A 428 16.60 21.07 -25.48
C ALA A 428 17.63 21.05 -26.62
N PRO A 429 17.29 21.48 -27.85
CA PRO A 429 18.28 21.63 -28.90
C PRO A 429 19.35 22.66 -28.48
N ILE A 430 20.61 22.37 -28.77
CA ILE A 430 21.75 23.24 -28.45
C ILE A 430 22.64 23.44 -29.67
N THR A 431 23.47 24.48 -29.64
CA THR A 431 24.49 24.69 -30.66
C THR A 431 25.64 23.68 -30.52
N LYS A 432 26.36 23.46 -31.61
CA LYS A 432 27.58 22.64 -31.61
C LYS A 432 28.61 23.14 -30.58
N ASP A 433 28.67 24.45 -30.38
CA ASP A 433 29.62 25.08 -29.45
C ASP A 433 29.33 24.71 -27.99
N ILE A 434 28.05 24.69 -27.57
CA ILE A 434 27.64 24.23 -26.23
C ILE A 434 27.99 22.74 -26.07
N TYR A 435 27.70 21.93 -27.09
CA TYR A 435 28.05 20.50 -27.08
C TYR A 435 29.56 20.29 -26.90
N VAL A 436 30.37 20.94 -27.73
CA VAL A 436 31.84 20.83 -27.69
C VAL A 436 32.39 21.34 -26.36
N ALA A 437 31.88 22.47 -25.86
CA ALA A 437 32.27 23.00 -24.56
C ALA A 437 31.97 22.02 -23.42
N HIS A 438 30.78 21.40 -23.42
CA HIS A 438 30.41 20.40 -22.43
C HIS A 438 31.26 19.13 -22.54
N GLN A 439 31.53 18.62 -23.76
CA GLN A 439 32.39 17.45 -23.96
C GLN A 439 33.84 17.72 -23.54
N ASN A 440 34.36 18.92 -23.81
CA ASN A 440 35.69 19.35 -23.36
C ASN A 440 35.74 19.49 -21.84
N PHE A 441 34.70 20.01 -21.21
CA PHE A 441 34.58 20.04 -19.75
C PHE A 441 34.65 18.61 -19.17
N LEU A 442 33.85 17.67 -19.69
CA LEU A 442 33.86 16.28 -19.25
C LEU A 442 35.23 15.60 -19.47
N SER A 443 35.94 15.92 -20.55
CA SER A 443 37.26 15.35 -20.83
C SER A 443 38.36 15.91 -19.93
N GLN A 444 38.31 17.21 -19.59
CA GLN A 444 39.25 17.86 -18.66
C GLN A 444 39.18 17.28 -17.25
N TYR A 445 38.00 16.85 -16.80
CA TYR A 445 37.84 16.18 -15.50
C TYR A 445 38.43 14.77 -15.46
N ASN A 446 39.02 14.31 -16.58
CA ASN A 446 39.73 13.05 -16.76
C ASN A 446 39.09 11.94 -15.93
N LEU A 447 37.91 11.48 -16.37
CA LEU A 447 37.16 10.44 -15.68
C LEU A 447 37.98 9.14 -15.46
N ASN A 448 39.12 9.00 -16.14
CA ASN A 448 40.06 7.90 -15.92
C ASN A 448 40.94 8.06 -14.66
N ASN A 449 41.04 9.26 -14.07
CA ASN A 449 41.96 9.55 -12.96
C ASN A 449 41.34 9.54 -11.56
N PHE A 450 40.01 9.48 -11.40
CA PHE A 450 39.42 9.42 -10.05
C PHE A 450 39.50 8.01 -9.43
N SER A 451 39.67 7.93 -8.11
CA SER A 451 39.78 6.67 -7.36
C SER A 451 38.54 5.78 -7.54
N PRO A 452 38.66 4.43 -7.55
CA PRO A 452 37.51 3.52 -7.50
C PRO A 452 36.57 3.72 -6.31
N SER A 453 37.02 4.41 -5.25
CA SER A 453 36.22 4.80 -4.09
C SER A 453 35.52 6.15 -4.24
N ARG A 454 35.61 6.81 -5.40
CA ARG A 454 35.03 8.12 -5.66
C ARG A 454 34.01 8.07 -6.78
N MET A 455 32.92 8.80 -6.58
CA MET A 455 32.00 9.18 -7.65
C MET A 455 32.17 10.66 -7.96
N VAL A 456 31.86 11.01 -9.21
CA VAL A 456 31.72 12.41 -9.63
C VAL A 456 30.27 12.63 -10.01
N LEU A 457 29.63 13.53 -9.29
CA LEU A 457 28.29 14.03 -9.58
C LEU A 457 28.43 15.28 -10.45
N PHE A 458 27.75 15.27 -11.59
CA PHE A 458 27.56 16.47 -12.39
C PHE A 458 26.11 16.89 -12.21
N GLY A 459 25.91 17.89 -11.34
CA GLY A 459 24.64 18.42 -10.82
C GLY A 459 24.49 19.93 -11.06
N ALA A 460 23.58 20.57 -10.32
CA ALA A 460 23.59 22.02 -10.14
C ALA A 460 24.92 22.53 -9.56
N THR A 461 25.70 21.65 -8.93
CA THR A 461 27.12 21.82 -8.60
C THR A 461 27.87 20.53 -8.97
N SER A 462 29.17 20.65 -9.28
CA SER A 462 30.02 19.47 -9.49
C SER A 462 30.54 18.99 -8.13
N LYS A 463 30.22 17.77 -7.75
CA LYS A 463 30.54 17.24 -6.42
C LYS A 463 31.28 15.91 -6.52
N TYR A 464 32.24 15.72 -5.61
CA TYR A 464 32.88 14.43 -5.42
C TYR A 464 32.23 13.74 -4.23
N LEU A 465 31.81 12.49 -4.40
CA LEU A 465 31.28 11.68 -3.32
C LEU A 465 32.28 10.56 -3.04
N GLU A 466 32.78 10.50 -1.82
CA GLU A 466 33.53 9.33 -1.37
C GLU A 466 32.55 8.27 -0.90
N ILE A 467 32.61 7.09 -1.51
CA ILE A 467 31.77 5.96 -1.13
C ILE A 467 32.69 4.84 -0.63
N PRO A 468 32.40 4.25 0.55
CA PRO A 468 33.07 3.04 0.97
C PRO A 468 32.83 1.97 -0.11
N ARG A 469 33.93 1.56 -0.79
CA ARG A 469 34.03 0.55 -1.85
C ARG A 469 32.71 0.14 -2.51
N PHE A 470 32.49 0.64 -3.72
CA PHE A 470 31.29 0.36 -4.52
C PHE A 470 31.03 -1.14 -4.78
N SER A 471 32.06 -1.99 -4.68
CA SER A 471 31.92 -3.45 -4.75
C SER A 471 31.02 -4.04 -3.68
N ASP A 472 30.86 -3.33 -2.56
CA ASP A 472 30.20 -3.83 -1.36
C ASP A 472 28.72 -3.40 -1.35
N LEU A 473 28.33 -2.49 -2.25
CA LEU A 473 26.95 -2.05 -2.42
C LEU A 473 26.16 -3.07 -3.25
N GLN A 474 25.34 -3.87 -2.56
CA GLN A 474 24.39 -4.77 -3.19
C GLN A 474 23.24 -3.94 -3.79
N PRO A 475 23.05 -3.94 -5.13
CA PRO A 475 21.89 -3.29 -5.73
C PRO A 475 20.63 -3.98 -5.21
N THR A 476 19.65 -3.18 -4.82
CA THR A 476 18.30 -3.66 -4.51
C THR A 476 17.53 -3.75 -5.82
N ASP A 477 17.06 -4.94 -6.16
CA ASP A 477 16.17 -5.12 -7.30
C ASP A 477 14.82 -4.50 -6.96
N CYS A 478 14.47 -3.42 -7.66
CA CYS A 478 13.21 -2.74 -7.52
C CYS A 478 12.39 -2.94 -8.79
N SER A 479 11.16 -3.41 -8.66
CA SER A 479 10.23 -3.47 -9.78
C SER A 479 9.25 -2.31 -9.69
N ILE A 480 9.34 -1.35 -10.61
CA ILE A 480 8.28 -0.35 -10.76
C ILE A 480 7.19 -0.95 -11.62
N LYS A 481 5.98 -1.04 -11.05
CA LYS A 481 4.79 -1.51 -11.75
C LYS A 481 3.82 -0.35 -11.95
N TYR A 482 3.68 0.09 -13.19
CA TYR A 482 2.76 1.16 -13.56
C TYR A 482 1.87 0.66 -14.70
N LYS A 483 0.54 0.72 -14.53
CA LYS A 483 -0.51 0.28 -15.47
C LYS A 483 -0.04 -0.50 -16.72
N GLY A 484 0.24 -1.80 -16.54
CA GLY A 484 0.61 -2.72 -17.64
C GLY A 484 2.11 -2.92 -17.87
N PHE A 485 2.95 -2.13 -17.21
CA PHE A 485 4.41 -2.17 -17.30
C PHE A 485 5.03 -2.66 -15.99
N VAL A 486 6.09 -3.46 -16.10
CA VAL A 486 6.96 -3.86 -14.99
C VAL A 486 8.40 -3.66 -15.45
N LYS A 487 9.10 -2.68 -14.89
CA LYS A 487 10.54 -2.50 -15.13
C LYS A 487 11.31 -2.87 -13.89
N GLN A 488 12.29 -3.76 -14.09
CA GLN A 488 13.29 -4.02 -13.07
C GLN A 488 14.34 -2.91 -13.14
N LEU A 489 14.58 -2.29 -12.00
CA LEU A 489 15.54 -1.24 -11.80
C LEU A 489 16.46 -1.66 -10.68
N ASN A 490 17.75 -1.43 -10.86
CA ASN A 490 18.74 -1.72 -9.83
C ASN A 490 18.94 -0.43 -9.04
N LEU A 491 18.30 -0.36 -7.88
CA LEU A 491 18.41 0.76 -6.97
C LEU A 491 19.64 0.57 -6.08
N ILE A 492 20.52 1.54 -6.09
CA ILE A 492 21.70 1.54 -5.24
C ILE A 492 21.47 2.57 -4.15
N LYS A 493 21.47 2.11 -2.90
CA LYS A 493 21.44 2.96 -1.72
C LYS A 493 22.85 3.45 -1.46
N ILE A 494 23.05 4.76 -1.52
CA ILE A 494 24.31 5.44 -1.26
C ILE A 494 24.20 6.04 0.14
N ASP A 495 25.12 5.66 1.01
CA ASP A 495 25.25 6.26 2.34
C ASP A 495 25.84 7.66 2.22
N CYS A 496 25.13 8.65 2.76
CA CYS A 496 25.51 10.06 2.77
C CYS A 496 25.90 10.54 4.18
N GLN A 497 26.06 9.66 5.17
CA GLN A 497 26.26 10.01 6.58
C GLN A 497 27.57 10.76 6.90
N ASN A 498 28.53 10.83 5.97
CA ASN A 498 29.78 11.57 6.15
C ASN A 498 29.93 12.64 5.05
N ASP A 499 29.59 13.90 5.36
CA ASP A 499 29.88 15.16 4.63
C ASP A 499 29.82 15.17 3.08
N ASN A 500 29.17 14.19 2.46
CA ASN A 500 29.16 14.02 1.01
C ASN A 500 27.81 14.49 0.44
N ASN A 501 27.84 15.79 0.15
CA ASN A 501 26.83 16.71 -0.37
C ASN A 501 25.91 16.19 -1.51
N VAL A 502 25.12 15.13 -1.38
CA VAL A 502 23.94 14.99 -2.27
C VAL A 502 22.81 15.80 -1.64
N ASP A 503 22.34 16.88 -2.25
CA ASP A 503 21.23 17.74 -1.76
C ASP A 503 19.94 17.55 -2.58
N PHE A 504 18.90 18.34 -2.26
CA PHE A 504 17.59 18.21 -2.94
C PHE A 504 17.67 18.59 -4.43
N GLY A 505 18.53 19.56 -4.77
CA GLY A 505 18.78 20.00 -6.15
C GLY A 505 19.58 19.00 -6.97
N ASP A 506 20.20 18.01 -6.33
CA ASP A 506 20.90 16.94 -7.03
C ASP A 506 19.99 15.83 -7.56
N SER A 507 18.68 15.90 -7.29
CA SER A 507 17.71 14.94 -7.85
C SER A 507 17.70 15.01 -9.38
N GLY A 508 17.98 13.87 -10.02
CA GLY A 508 18.18 13.74 -11.47
C GLY A 508 19.59 14.00 -11.96
N SER A 509 20.52 14.35 -11.07
CA SER A 509 21.92 14.52 -11.43
C SER A 509 22.54 13.22 -11.91
N PHE A 510 23.41 13.34 -12.90
CA PHE A 510 24.14 12.21 -13.44
C PHE A 510 25.37 11.91 -12.58
N VAL A 511 25.51 10.63 -12.24
CA VAL A 511 26.61 10.13 -11.44
C VAL A 511 27.51 9.27 -12.32
N TYR A 512 28.81 9.56 -12.31
CA TYR A 512 29.83 8.73 -12.94
C TYR A 512 30.67 8.06 -11.87
N TYR A 513 30.85 6.75 -12.00
CA TYR A 513 31.54 5.95 -10.99
C TYR A 513 32.27 4.76 -11.61
N LYS A 514 33.27 4.24 -10.92
CA LYS A 514 34.06 3.09 -11.40
C LYS A 514 33.63 1.82 -10.69
N ILE A 515 33.41 0.76 -11.46
CA ILE A 515 33.24 -0.60 -10.93
C ILE A 515 34.45 -1.42 -11.35
N LYS A 516 35.07 -2.09 -10.38
CA LYS A 516 36.11 -3.09 -10.62
C LYS A 516 35.47 -4.47 -10.68
N THR A 517 35.59 -5.15 -11.82
CA THR A 517 35.13 -6.53 -12.03
C THR A 517 36.35 -7.38 -12.35
N GLY A 518 36.85 -8.11 -11.36
CA GLY A 518 38.14 -8.81 -11.45
C GLY A 518 39.31 -7.83 -11.60
N GLN A 519 40.09 -7.96 -12.67
CA GLN A 519 41.22 -7.05 -12.98
C GLN A 519 40.81 -5.83 -13.81
N THR A 520 39.60 -5.81 -14.36
CA THR A 520 39.14 -4.72 -15.23
C THR A 520 38.40 -3.65 -14.41
N THR A 521 38.68 -2.38 -14.70
CA THR A 521 37.94 -1.25 -14.13
C THR A 521 37.14 -0.60 -15.25
N SER A 522 35.83 -0.47 -15.06
CA SER A 522 34.94 0.16 -16.05
C SER A 522 34.21 1.35 -15.44
N ILE A 523 34.07 2.43 -16.22
CA ILE A 523 33.26 3.58 -15.84
C ILE A 523 31.80 3.25 -16.13
N LYS A 524 30.93 3.51 -15.15
CA LYS A 524 29.49 3.33 -15.21
C LYS A 524 28.80 4.65 -14.93
N LYS A 525 27.53 4.71 -15.34
CA LYS A 525 26.68 5.88 -15.21
C LYS A 525 25.43 5.52 -14.40
N GLY A 526 24.98 6.44 -13.57
CA GLY A 526 23.73 6.36 -12.82
C GLY A 526 23.03 7.71 -12.73
N VAL A 527 21.83 7.72 -12.17
CA VAL A 527 21.06 8.94 -11.89
C VAL A 527 20.54 8.89 -10.47
N ILE A 528 20.70 9.98 -9.71
CA ILE A 528 20.08 10.14 -8.39
C ILE A 528 18.58 10.34 -8.58
N VAL A 529 17.76 9.54 -7.90
CA VAL A 529 16.29 9.55 -8.10
C VAL A 529 15.48 9.90 -6.88
N ALA A 530 16.05 9.71 -5.69
CA ALA A 530 15.42 10.08 -4.45
C ALA A 530 16.49 10.29 -3.39
N LYS A 531 16.17 11.09 -2.38
CA LYS A 531 17.05 11.36 -1.25
C LYS A 531 16.27 11.32 0.06
N SER A 532 16.94 10.88 1.11
CA SER A 532 16.65 11.14 2.51
C SER A 532 17.83 11.86 3.16
N GLN A 533 17.72 12.29 4.42
CA GLN A 533 18.86 12.93 5.12
C GLN A 533 20.14 12.08 5.10
N ASN A 534 19.99 10.76 5.24
CA ASN A 534 21.11 9.83 5.42
C ASN A 534 21.49 9.07 4.16
N PHE A 535 20.64 9.08 3.13
CA PHE A 535 20.81 8.23 1.96
C PHE A 535 20.39 8.92 0.68
N ALA A 536 21.18 8.74 -0.36
CA ALA A 536 20.76 8.98 -1.74
C ALA A 536 20.44 7.64 -2.41
N PHE A 537 19.44 7.64 -3.28
CA PHE A 537 19.08 6.48 -4.07
C PHE A 537 19.44 6.75 -5.53
N MET A 538 20.23 5.86 -6.11
CA MET A 538 20.69 5.97 -7.48
C MET A 538 20.14 4.81 -8.31
N PHE A 539 19.52 5.10 -9.46
CA PHE A 539 19.30 4.08 -10.48
C PHE A 539 20.57 3.90 -11.31
N ARG A 540 21.01 2.65 -11.42
CA ARG A 540 22.07 2.28 -12.36
C ARG A 540 21.52 2.29 -13.79
N TYR A 541 22.20 2.96 -14.71
CA TYR A 541 21.93 2.77 -16.14
C TYR A 541 22.50 1.41 -16.56
N SER A 542 21.64 0.49 -16.97
CA SER A 542 22.05 -0.63 -17.82
C SER A 542 22.33 -0.05 -19.21
N ASN A 543 23.58 -0.15 -19.67
CA ASN A 543 23.92 0.14 -21.06
C ASN A 543 23.10 -0.72 -22.01
#